data_AF-A0A6G1R4C4-F1
#
_entry.id   AF-A0A6G1R4C4-F1
#
_cell.length_a   1.000
_cell.length_b   1.000
_cell.length_c   1.000
_cell.angle_alpha   90.00
_cell.angle_beta   90.00
_cell.angle_gamma   90.00
#
_symmetry.space_group_name_H-M   'P 1'
#
loop_
_entity.id
_entity.type
_entity.pdbx_description
1 polymer ?
#
loop_
_entity_poly.entity_id
_entity_poly.type
_entity_poly.pdbx_seq_one_letter_code
_entity_poly.pdbx_strand_id
1 'polypeptide(L)'
;RRRKRRAGRLRAVAGPGRAARREAAAAAPAERLPRTVSPAAQRAHLTMMNADMDAVEAENQVELEEKTRLINQVLELQHTLEDLSARVDAVKEENLKLKSENQVLGQYIENLMSASSVFQTTDTKSKRK
;
A
#
# COMPACT_ATOMS: atom_id res chain seq x y z
N ARG A 1 -30.17 -76.60 37.15
CA ARG A 1 -30.27 -77.77 38.07
C ARG A 1 -29.39 -78.87 37.47
N ARG A 2 -28.44 -79.56 38.11
CA ARG A 2 -27.88 -79.60 39.45
C ARG A 2 -26.46 -80.19 39.26
N ARG A 3 -25.45 -79.51 39.80
CA ARG A 3 -24.38 -80.03 40.67
C ARG A 3 -23.77 -81.40 40.34
N LYS A 4 -22.44 -81.46 40.31
CA LYS A 4 -21.69 -82.09 41.42
C LYS A 4 -20.20 -81.79 41.35
N ARG A 5 -19.71 -81.25 42.47
CA ARG A 5 -18.30 -81.15 42.86
C ARG A 5 -17.85 -82.48 43.48
N ARG A 6 -16.60 -82.86 43.25
CA ARG A 6 -15.72 -83.69 44.12
C ARG A 6 -14.30 -83.20 43.83
N ALA A 7 -13.53 -82.56 44.72
CA ALA A 7 -13.08 -82.88 46.08
C ALA A 7 -12.11 -84.07 46.14
N GLY A 8 -10.84 -83.74 46.45
CA GLY A 8 -9.69 -84.64 46.65
C GLY A 8 -8.47 -84.01 45.98
N ARG A 9 -7.32 -83.76 46.60
CA ARG A 9 -6.76 -84.28 47.85
C ARG A 9 -5.55 -83.39 48.23
N LEU A 10 -5.30 -83.31 49.54
CA LEU A 10 -4.00 -83.23 50.22
C LEU A 10 -3.17 -81.94 50.14
N ARG A 11 -3.36 -81.18 51.22
CA ARG A 11 -2.44 -80.26 51.89
C ARG A 11 -1.14 -80.97 52.29
N ALA A 12 0.02 -80.39 52.00
CA ALA A 12 1.27 -80.67 52.72
C ALA A 12 2.31 -79.52 52.52
N VAL A 13 2.64 -78.84 53.63
CA VAL A 13 3.96 -78.28 54.08
C VAL A 13 4.70 -77.31 53.12
N ALA A 14 4.67 -75.99 53.31
CA ALA A 14 5.38 -75.12 54.28
C ALA A 14 6.93 -75.13 54.19
N GLY A 15 7.51 -73.97 53.80
CA GLY A 15 8.95 -73.64 53.91
C GLY A 15 9.36 -72.45 53.00
N PRO A 16 9.86 -71.31 53.52
CA PRO A 16 9.83 -70.02 52.81
C PRO A 16 11.11 -69.71 52.02
N GLY A 17 10.94 -69.15 50.81
CA GLY A 17 12.03 -68.74 49.94
C GLY A 17 12.03 -67.23 49.66
N ARG A 18 13.07 -66.57 50.17
CA ARG A 18 13.71 -65.35 49.65
C ARG A 18 12.99 -64.01 49.82
N ALA A 19 13.53 -63.26 50.77
CA ALA A 19 13.44 -61.82 50.90
C ALA A 19 13.84 -61.10 49.60
N ALA A 20 12.91 -60.31 49.05
CA ALA A 20 13.20 -59.27 48.07
C ALA A 20 12.87 -57.93 48.71
N ARG A 21 13.94 -57.29 49.19
CA ARG A 21 13.99 -55.97 49.82
C ARG A 21 13.56 -54.93 48.77
N ARG A 22 12.35 -54.38 48.90
CA ARG A 22 11.91 -53.21 48.14
C ARG A 22 12.51 -51.97 48.82
N GLU A 23 13.60 -51.46 48.26
CA GLU A 23 14.13 -50.15 48.63
C GLU A 23 13.42 -49.09 47.78
N ALA A 24 12.68 -48.21 48.46
CA ALA A 24 12.07 -47.02 47.87
C ALA A 24 13.17 -45.98 47.65
N ALA A 25 13.56 -45.78 46.38
CA ALA A 25 14.49 -44.73 46.02
C ALA A 25 13.77 -43.36 46.05
N ALA A 26 14.26 -42.50 46.92
CA ALA A 26 13.81 -41.14 47.15
C ALA A 26 13.86 -40.28 45.87
N ALA A 27 12.79 -39.52 45.64
CA ALA A 27 12.73 -38.48 44.63
C ALA A 27 13.66 -37.31 45.04
N ALA A 28 14.73 -37.09 44.26
CA ALA A 28 15.55 -35.89 44.36
C ALA A 28 14.96 -34.77 43.49
N PRO A 29 15.01 -33.49 43.91
CA PRO A 29 14.52 -32.38 43.12
C PRO A 29 15.51 -32.11 41.97
N ALA A 30 15.05 -32.27 40.73
CA ALA A 30 15.82 -31.93 39.55
C ALA A 30 16.06 -30.41 39.50
N GLU A 31 17.30 -30.00 39.73
CA GLU A 31 17.76 -28.65 39.40
C GLU A 31 17.51 -28.38 37.91
N ARG A 32 16.77 -27.31 37.63
CA ARG A 32 16.38 -26.90 36.29
C ARG A 32 17.59 -26.26 35.59
N LEU A 33 18.46 -27.08 35.02
CA LEU A 33 19.57 -26.60 34.18
C LEU A 33 19.03 -25.91 32.92
N PRO A 34 19.66 -24.81 32.46
CA PRO A 34 19.24 -24.13 31.23
C PRO A 34 19.46 -25.08 30.05
N ARG A 35 18.38 -25.37 29.31
CA ARG A 35 18.44 -26.14 28.07
C ARG A 35 19.37 -25.42 27.09
N THR A 36 20.56 -25.96 26.88
CA THR A 36 21.46 -25.50 25.82
C THR A 36 20.80 -25.80 24.49
N VAL A 37 20.36 -24.76 23.78
CA VAL A 37 19.79 -24.88 22.43
C VAL A 37 20.88 -25.43 21.51
N SER A 38 20.58 -26.45 20.70
CA SER A 38 21.60 -27.07 19.85
C SER A 38 22.19 -26.06 18.85
N PRO A 39 23.48 -26.14 18.50
CA PRO A 39 24.09 -25.19 17.54
C PRO A 39 23.41 -25.19 16.17
N ALA A 40 22.85 -26.34 15.76
CA ALA A 40 22.06 -26.47 14.55
C ALA A 40 20.72 -25.72 14.64
N ALA A 41 20.04 -25.76 15.79
CA ALA A 41 18.80 -25.03 16.02
C ALA A 41 19.03 -23.51 16.11
N GLN A 42 20.14 -23.07 16.70
CA GLN A 42 20.52 -21.65 16.71
C GLN A 42 20.83 -21.14 15.30
N ARG A 43 21.53 -21.93 14.47
CA ARG A 43 21.77 -21.61 13.06
C ARG A 43 20.47 -21.50 12.26
N ALA A 44 19.57 -22.46 12.41
CA ALA A 44 18.28 -22.44 11.72
C ALA A 44 17.45 -21.20 12.09
N HIS A 45 17.44 -20.83 13.38
CA HIS A 45 16.78 -19.60 13.84
C HIS A 45 17.40 -18.34 13.23
N LEU A 46 18.73 -18.26 13.19
CA LEU A 46 19.44 -17.12 12.58
C LEU A 46 19.15 -17.03 11.07
N THR A 47 19.10 -18.17 10.37
CA THR A 47 18.76 -18.24 8.94
C THR A 47 17.32 -17.81 8.67
N MET A 48 16.36 -18.20 9.51
CA MET A 48 14.98 -17.73 9.38
C MET A 48 14.87 -16.22 9.63
N MET A 49 15.51 -15.69 10.68
CA MET A 49 15.50 -14.24 10.94
C MET A 49 16.14 -13.43 9.80
N ASN A 50 17.19 -13.95 9.16
CA ASN A 50 17.80 -13.31 7.99
C ASN A 50 16.87 -13.36 6.77
N ALA A 51 16.23 -14.51 6.50
CA ALA A 51 15.30 -14.64 5.39
C ALA A 51 14.05 -13.74 5.54
N ASP A 52 13.55 -13.57 6.77
CA ASP A 52 12.44 -12.66 7.05
C ASP A 52 12.85 -11.18 6.84
N MET A 53 14.08 -10.82 7.23
CA MET A 53 14.62 -9.47 6.96
C MET A 53 14.82 -9.22 5.46
N ASP A 54 15.36 -10.20 4.72
CA ASP A 54 15.56 -10.11 3.27
C ASP A 54 14.22 -9.98 2.52
N ALA A 55 13.17 -10.68 2.99
CA ALA A 55 11.82 -10.56 2.42
C ALA A 55 11.21 -9.16 2.66
N VAL A 56 11.38 -8.61 3.86
CA VAL A 56 10.91 -7.25 4.19
C VAL A 56 11.68 -6.19 3.41
N GLU A 57 12.98 -6.36 3.20
CA GLU A 57 13.80 -5.45 2.39
C GLU A 57 13.40 -5.50 0.90
N ALA A 58 13.09 -6.68 0.38
CA ALA A 58 12.60 -6.84 -0.99
C ALA A 58 11.23 -6.16 -1.22
N GLU A 59 10.29 -6.27 -0.27
CA GLU A 59 9.01 -5.55 -0.35
C GLU A 59 9.19 -4.03 -0.31
N ASN A 60 10.05 -3.53 0.59
CA ASN A 60 10.36 -2.10 0.67
C ASN A 60 11.02 -1.57 -0.61
N GLN A 61 11.86 -2.38 -1.27
CA GLN A 61 12.50 -2.02 -2.53
C GLN A 61 11.47 -1.88 -3.66
N VAL A 62 10.51 -2.80 -3.75
CA VAL A 62 9.41 -2.72 -4.74
C VAL A 62 8.56 -1.48 -4.51
N GLU A 63 8.19 -1.19 -3.26
CA GLU A 63 7.45 0.05 -2.95
C GLU A 63 8.22 1.31 -3.33
N LEU A 64 9.55 1.33 -3.12
CA LEU A 64 10.39 2.47 -3.45
C LEU A 64 10.47 2.68 -4.97
N GLU A 65 10.55 1.61 -5.74
CA GLU A 65 10.52 1.66 -7.19
C GLU A 65 9.18 2.17 -7.72
N GLU A 66 8.07 1.72 -7.15
CA GLU A 66 6.73 2.22 -7.50
C GLU A 66 6.58 3.70 -7.17
N LYS A 67 7.01 4.13 -5.98
CA LYS A 67 7.03 5.55 -5.59
C LYS A 67 7.88 6.36 -6.56
N THR A 68 9.05 5.86 -6.96
CA THR A 68 9.93 6.53 -7.93
C THR A 68 9.27 6.64 -9.31
N ARG A 69 8.58 5.61 -9.78
CA ARG A 69 7.83 5.64 -11.04
C ARG A 69 6.70 6.67 -11.02
N LEU A 70 5.93 6.72 -9.93
CA LEU A 70 4.86 7.70 -9.75
C LEU A 70 5.41 9.13 -9.70
N ILE A 71 6.53 9.34 -9.00
CA ILE A 71 7.20 10.65 -8.96
C ILE A 71 7.58 11.10 -10.37
N ASN A 72 8.20 10.22 -11.17
CA ASN A 72 8.57 10.56 -12.54
C ASN A 72 7.34 10.92 -13.40
N GLN A 73 6.25 10.16 -13.30
CA GLN A 73 5.01 10.47 -14.01
C GLN A 73 4.43 11.83 -13.60
N VAL A 74 4.47 12.16 -12.30
CA VAL A 74 4.02 13.46 -11.81
C VAL A 74 4.91 14.59 -12.35
N LEU A 75 6.22 14.40 -12.38
CA LEU A 75 7.16 15.40 -12.91
C LEU A 75 6.96 15.64 -14.41
N GLU A 76 6.73 14.59 -15.21
CA GLU A 76 6.40 14.72 -16.62
C GLU A 76 5.09 15.48 -16.84
N LEU A 77 4.06 15.16 -16.06
CA LEU A 77 2.78 15.86 -16.11
C LEU A 77 2.92 17.34 -15.69
N GLN A 78 3.72 17.64 -14.68
CA GLN A 78 3.99 19.01 -14.28
C GLN A 78 4.67 19.79 -15.39
N HIS A 79 5.70 19.23 -16.03
CA HIS A 79 6.37 19.90 -17.14
C HIS A 79 5.42 20.17 -18.31
N THR A 80 4.63 19.19 -18.72
CA THR A 80 3.65 19.38 -19.81
C THR A 80 2.55 20.41 -19.46
N LEU A 81 2.14 20.48 -18.18
CA LEU A 81 1.18 21.47 -17.71
C LEU A 81 1.78 22.89 -17.72
N GLU A 82 3.03 23.03 -17.29
CA GLU A 82 3.77 24.30 -17.34
C GLU A 82 3.89 24.82 -18.78
N ASP A 83 4.29 23.95 -19.71
CA ASP A 83 4.38 24.29 -21.13
C ASP A 83 3.02 24.72 -21.70
N LEU A 84 1.96 24.00 -21.35
CA LEU A 84 0.60 24.36 -21.78
C LEU A 84 0.16 25.70 -21.18
N SER A 85 0.47 25.97 -19.91
CA SER A 85 0.17 27.24 -19.26
C SER A 85 0.88 28.40 -19.95
N ALA A 86 2.17 28.26 -20.24
CA ALA A 86 2.94 29.28 -20.96
C ALA A 86 2.35 29.56 -22.35
N ARG A 87 1.94 28.50 -23.08
CA ARG A 87 1.27 28.66 -24.39
C ARG A 87 -0.09 29.36 -24.27
N VAL A 88 -0.88 29.04 -23.25
CA VAL A 88 -2.16 29.71 -23.00
C VAL A 88 -1.95 31.20 -22.74
N ASP A 89 -0.94 31.56 -21.96
CA ASP A 89 -0.66 32.96 -21.66
C ASP A 89 -0.17 33.73 -22.90
N ALA A 90 0.66 33.10 -23.74
CA ALA A 90 1.05 33.67 -25.04
C ALA A 90 -0.17 33.92 -25.96
N VAL A 91 -1.09 32.95 -26.05
CA VAL A 91 -2.33 33.09 -26.85
C VAL A 91 -3.24 34.18 -26.28
N LYS A 92 -3.34 34.31 -24.95
CA LYS A 92 -4.09 35.42 -24.33
C LYS A 92 -3.48 36.77 -24.66
N GLU A 93 -2.16 36.91 -24.62
CA GLU A 93 -1.48 38.15 -24.95
C GLU A 93 -1.71 38.55 -26.41
N GLU A 94 -1.59 37.60 -27.35
CA GLU A 94 -1.90 37.83 -28.76
C GLU A 94 -3.37 38.24 -28.96
N ASN A 95 -4.30 37.56 -28.28
CA ASN A 95 -5.71 37.90 -28.35
C ASN A 95 -6.01 39.33 -27.86
N LEU A 96 -5.33 39.78 -26.80
CA LEU A 96 -5.47 41.15 -26.30
C LEU A 96 -4.93 42.18 -27.31
N LYS A 97 -3.78 41.89 -27.95
CA LYS A 97 -3.24 42.74 -29.01
C LYS A 97 -4.23 42.87 -30.16
N LEU A 98 -4.75 41.76 -30.67
CA LEU A 98 -5.74 41.76 -31.76
C LEU A 98 -7.02 42.49 -31.37
N LYS A 99 -7.51 42.35 -30.13
CA LYS A 99 -8.68 43.11 -29.64
C LYS A 99 -8.42 44.61 -29.66
N SER A 100 -7.25 45.04 -29.21
CA SER A 100 -6.88 46.46 -29.20
C SER A 100 -6.77 47.05 -30.61
N GLU A 101 -6.18 46.29 -31.56
CA GLU A 101 -6.08 46.70 -32.96
C GLU A 101 -7.46 46.78 -33.61
N ASN A 102 -8.29 45.76 -33.42
CA ASN A 102 -9.67 45.75 -33.93
C ASN A 102 -10.52 46.88 -33.35
N GLN A 103 -10.29 47.27 -32.10
CA GLN A 103 -10.96 48.43 -31.51
C GLN A 103 -10.57 49.73 -32.23
N VAL A 104 -9.27 49.94 -32.48
CA VAL A 104 -8.78 51.12 -33.20
C VAL A 104 -9.32 51.15 -34.64
N LEU A 105 -9.30 50.01 -35.34
CA LEU A 105 -9.84 49.88 -36.69
C LEU A 105 -11.36 50.11 -36.71
N GLY A 106 -12.09 49.56 -35.74
CA GLY A 106 -13.53 49.78 -35.58
C GLY A 106 -13.87 51.26 -35.45
N GLN A 107 -13.16 51.97 -34.57
CA GLN A 107 -13.35 53.42 -34.40
C GLN A 107 -13.01 54.19 -35.67
N TYR A 108 -11.94 53.81 -36.39
CA TYR A 108 -11.59 54.44 -37.66
C TYR A 108 -12.71 54.31 -38.69
N ILE A 109 -13.30 53.12 -38.81
CA ILE A 109 -14.43 52.86 -39.70
C ILE A 109 -15.66 53.68 -39.28
N GLU A 110 -16.00 53.70 -37.99
CA GLU A 110 -17.11 54.51 -37.46
C GLU A 110 -16.94 56.01 -37.76
N ASN A 111 -15.72 56.52 -37.60
CA ASN A 111 -15.41 57.92 -37.90
C ASN A 111 -15.57 58.21 -39.39
N LEU A 112 -15.16 57.30 -40.27
CA LEU A 112 -15.36 57.45 -41.71
C LEU A 112 -16.83 57.37 -42.10
N MET A 113 -17.59 56.45 -41.52
CA MET A 113 -19.03 56.31 -41.80
C MET A 113 -19.82 57.54 -41.32
N SER A 114 -19.48 58.10 -40.16
CA SER A 114 -20.17 59.29 -39.62
C SER A 114 -19.79 60.59 -40.35
N ALA A 115 -18.53 60.72 -40.79
CA ALA A 115 -18.08 61.89 -41.56
C ALA A 115 -18.50 61.84 -43.04
N SER A 116 -18.72 60.66 -43.60
CA SER A 116 -19.17 60.49 -44.97
C SER A 116 -20.69 60.64 -45.09
N SER A 117 -21.11 61.67 -45.82
CA SER A 117 -22.54 61.93 -46.09
C SER A 117 -23.25 60.77 -46.81
N VAL A 118 -22.52 59.85 -47.44
CA VAL A 118 -23.07 58.69 -48.16
C VAL A 118 -23.65 57.64 -47.21
N PHE A 119 -23.18 57.57 -45.96
CA PHE A 119 -23.63 56.59 -44.96
C PHE A 119 -24.55 57.18 -43.90
N GLN A 120 -24.93 58.46 -44.01
CA GLN A 120 -25.96 59.06 -43.17
C GLN A 120 -27.27 58.31 -43.44
N THR A 121 -27.78 57.58 -42.46
CA THR A 121 -29.13 57.05 -42.51
C THR A 121 -30.06 58.24 -42.77
N THR A 122 -30.85 58.15 -43.85
CA THR A 122 -32.02 59.02 -43.99
C THR A 122 -33.02 58.60 -42.94
N ASP A 123 -32.75 58.93 -41.68
CA ASP A 123 -33.76 59.01 -40.64
C ASP A 123 -34.66 60.17 -41.06
N THR A 124 -35.59 59.87 -41.98
CA THR A 124 -36.73 60.72 -42.27
C THR A 124 -37.55 60.77 -40.99
N LYS A 125 -37.19 61.75 -40.16
CA LYS A 125 -37.87 62.27 -39.00
C LYS A 125 -39.39 62.10 -39.13
N SER A 126 -39.93 61.02 -38.58
CA SER A 126 -41.35 60.89 -38.24
C SER A 126 -41.66 61.83 -37.07
N LYS A 127 -41.64 63.15 -37.32
CA LYS A 127 -42.39 64.13 -36.53
C LYS A 127 -43.65 64.45 -37.30
N ARG A 128 -44.74 63.73 -37.01
CA ARG A 128 -46.09 64.27 -37.21
C ARG A 128 -46.63 64.69 -35.85
N LYS A 129 -47.07 65.96 -35.83
CA LYS A 129 -47.79 66.64 -34.75
C LYS A 129 -49.07 65.90 -34.39
#